data_AF-A0A1S2RDM3-F1
#
_entry.id   AF-A0A1S2RDM3-F1
#
_cell.length_a   1.000
_cell.length_b   1.000
_cell.length_c   1.000
_cell.angle_alpha   90.00
_cell.angle_beta   90.00
_cell.angle_gamma   90.00
#
_symmetry.space_group_name_H-M   'P 1'
#
loop_
_entity.id
_entity.type
_entity.pdbx_description
1 polymer ?
#
loop_
_entity_poly.entity_id
_entity_poly.type
_entity_poly.pdbx_seq_one_letter_code
_entity_poly.pdbx_strand_id
1 'polypeptide(L)' 'MKIYRLKRQFHGYKKGEQFYLIIESEFIGVKEFVLRTEDLTYSISINESELLKNFTFIKEIF' A
#
# COMPACT_ATOMS: atom_id res chain seq x y z
N MET A 1 7.44 8.48 6.30
CA MET A 1 6.73 7.20 5.97
C MET A 1 5.32 7.51 5.50
N LYS A 2 4.95 7.07 4.28
CA LYS A 2 3.61 7.30 3.71
C LYS A 2 2.60 6.28 4.23
N ILE A 3 1.38 6.73 4.52
CA ILE A 3 0.27 5.89 4.99
C ILE A 3 -0.81 5.81 3.91
N TYR A 4 -1.26 4.59 3.64
CA TYR A 4 -2.34 4.28 2.72
C TYR A 4 -3.46 3.53 3.43
N ARG A 5 -4.69 3.71 2.97
CA ARG A 5 -5.88 3.01 3.48
C ARG A 5 -6.60 2.27 2.37
N LEU A 6 -7.07 1.05 2.65
CA LEU A 6 -7.87 0.29 1.70
C LEU A 6 -9.24 0.93 1.46
N LYS A 7 -9.56 1.17 0.18
CA LYS A 7 -10.88 1.63 -0.32
C LYS A 7 -11.90 0.50 -0.35
N ARG A 8 -11.44 -0.74 -0.50
CA ARG A 8 -12.26 -1.96 -0.68
C ARG A 8 -11.50 -3.19 -0.17
N GLN A 9 -12.20 -4.31 -0.02
CA GLN A 9 -11.57 -5.57 0.31
C GLN A 9 -10.59 -5.98 -0.79
N PHE A 10 -9.39 -6.38 -0.42
CA PHE A 10 -8.30 -6.70 -1.35
C PHE A 10 -7.33 -7.67 -0.67
N HIS A 11 -6.96 -8.76 -1.35
CA HIS A 11 -6.03 -9.78 -0.83
C HIS A 11 -6.33 -10.27 0.60
N GLY A 12 -7.62 -10.43 0.93
CA GLY A 12 -8.06 -10.89 2.26
C GLY A 12 -8.16 -9.79 3.32
N TYR A 13 -7.60 -8.60 3.07
CA TYR A 13 -7.71 -7.45 3.97
C TYR A 13 -9.02 -6.71 3.81
N LYS A 14 -9.57 -6.23 4.93
CA LYS A 14 -10.86 -5.54 4.97
C LYS A 14 -10.73 -4.09 4.48
N LYS A 15 -11.84 -3.54 3.99
CA LYS A 15 -11.94 -2.10 3.69
C LYS A 15 -11.63 -1.29 4.96
N GLY A 16 -10.84 -0.23 4.82
CA GLY A 16 -10.47 0.66 5.91
C GLY A 16 -9.15 0.31 6.61
N GLU A 17 -8.59 -0.86 6.37
CA GLU A 17 -7.29 -1.27 6.90
C GLU A 17 -6.18 -0.31 6.43
N GLN A 18 -5.24 0.01 7.32
CA GLN A 18 -4.13 0.93 7.06
C GLN A 18 -2.83 0.19 6.80
N PHE A 19 -2.04 0.78 5.91
CA PHE A 19 -0.75 0.26 5.49
C PHE A 19 0.29 1.37 5.44
N TYR A 20 1.51 1.01 5.82
CA TYR A 20 2.69 1.81 5.64
C TYR A 20 3.38 1.44 4.34
N LEU A 21 3.75 2.44 3.53
CA LEU A 21 4.63 2.22 2.40
C LEU A 21 6.07 2.09 2.90
N ILE A 22 6.65 0.91 2.69
CA ILE A 22 8.00 0.58 3.13
C ILE A 22 8.99 0.62 1.97
N ILE A 23 8.55 0.20 0.77
CA ILE A 23 9.38 0.20 -0.44
C ILE A 23 8.57 0.77 -1.60
N GLU A 24 9.19 1.65 -2.37
CA GLU A 24 8.73 2.16 -3.65
C GLU A 24 9.89 1.97 -4.62
N SER A 25 9.69 1.20 -5.69
CA SER A 25 10.72 0.88 -6.69
C SER A 25 10.16 1.08 -8.09
N GLU A 26 11.00 1.57 -8.99
CA GLU A 26 10.68 1.68 -10.41
C GLU A 26 11.82 1.09 -11.24
N PHE A 27 11.50 0.14 -12.11
CA PHE A 27 12.47 -0.48 -13.02
C PHE A 27 11.89 -0.56 -14.43
N ILE A 28 12.56 0.10 -15.39
CA ILE A 28 12.15 0.17 -16.80
C ILE A 28 10.66 0.55 -16.94
N GLY A 29 10.23 1.57 -16.19
CA GLY A 29 8.85 2.08 -16.22
C GLY A 29 7.81 1.22 -15.50
N VAL A 30 8.22 0.12 -14.84
CA VAL A 30 7.34 -0.68 -13.99
C VAL A 30 7.55 -0.26 -12.54
N LYS A 31 6.48 0.21 -11.89
CA LYS A 31 6.49 0.58 -10.47
C LYS A 31 5.92 -0.53 -9.59
N GLU A 32 6.67 -0.87 -8.55
CA GLU A 32 6.28 -1.80 -7.51
C GLU A 32 6.35 -1.13 -6.13
N PHE A 33 5.40 -1.52 -5.28
CA PHE A 33 5.22 -0.96 -3.94
C PHE A 33 5.10 -2.11 -2.94
N VAL A 34 5.79 -1.99 -1.81
CA VAL A 34 5.61 -2.89 -0.67
C VAL A 34 4.92 -2.12 0.45
N LEU A 35 3.72 -2.58 0.77
CA LEU A 35 2.88 -2.06 1.84
C LEU A 35 2.90 -3.03 3.03
N ARG A 36 3.06 -2.52 4.24
CA ARG A 36 3.02 -3.30 5.47
C ARG A 36 1.82 -2.88 6.32
N THR A 37 1.13 -3.83 6.94
CA THR A 37 -0.01 -3.54 7.84
C THR A 37 0.44 -2.67 9.01
N GLU A 38 -0.50 -1.91 9.58
CA GLU A 38 -0.24 -1.02 10.72
C GLU A 38 0.29 -1.77 11.96
N ASP A 39 -0.16 -3.00 12.17
CA ASP A 39 0.32 -3.90 13.23
C ASP A 39 1.69 -4.55 12.92
N LEU A 40 2.28 -4.23 11.76
CA LEU A 40 3.56 -4.72 11.27
C LEU A 40 3.62 -6.25 11.05
N THR A 41 2.49 -6.96 11.08
CA THR A 41 2.49 -8.43 10.98
C THR A 41 2.65 -8.93 9.54
N TYR A 42 2.05 -8.25 8.56
CA TYR A 42 2.03 -8.70 7.17
C TYR A 42 2.48 -7.62 6.19
N SER A 43 3.06 -8.06 5.07
CA SER A 43 3.42 -7.21 3.93
C SER A 43 2.78 -7.72 2.65
N ILE A 44 2.42 -6.79 1.77
CA ILE A 44 1.92 -7.07 0.43
C ILE A 44 2.72 -6.26 -0.60
N SER A 45 3.10 -6.93 -1.68
CA SER A 45 3.71 -6.29 -2.85
C SER A 45 2.63 -6.07 -3.90
N ILE A 46 2.55 -4.86 -4.44
CA ILE A 46 1.53 -4.45 -5.42
C ILE A 46 2.15 -3.57 -6.49
N ASN A 47 1.49 -3.49 -7.65
CA ASN A 47 1.88 -2.56 -8.70
C ASN A 47 1.12 -1.21 -8.59
N GLU A 48 1.48 -0.26 -9.46
CA GLU A 48 0.85 1.07 -9.51
C GLU A 48 -0.66 1.02 -9.76
N SER A 49 -1.13 0.17 -10.66
CA SER A 49 -2.56 0.04 -10.98
C SER A 49 -3.35 -0.44 -9.76
N GLU A 50 -2.81 -1.41 -9.03
CA GLU A 50 -3.40 -1.91 -7.80
C GLU A 50 -3.38 -0.87 -6.68
N LEU A 51 -2.30 -0.10 -6.54
CA LEU A 51 -2.22 0.99 -5.57
C LEU A 51 -3.33 2.01 -5.84
N LEU A 52 -3.43 2.51 -7.07
CA LEU A 52 -4.43 3.53 -7.45
C LEU A 52 -5.87 3.03 -7.28
N LYS A 53 -6.13 1.78 -7.67
CA LYS A 53 -7.47 1.18 -7.65
C LYS A 53 -7.93 0.82 -6.23
N ASN A 54 -7.03 0.34 -5.37
CA ASN A 54 -7.40 -0.24 -4.08
C ASN A 54 -7.11 0.66 -2.88
N PHE A 55 -6.18 1.62 -2.98
CA PHE A 55 -5.68 2.37 -1.84
C PHE A 55 -5.88 3.89 -1.98
N THR A 56 -6.09 4.56 -0.84
CA THR A 56 -6.11 6.02 -0.71
C THR A 56 -4.93 6.46 0.14
N PHE A 57 -4.14 7.41 -0.35
CA PHE A 57 -3.12 8.07 0.47
C PHE A 57 -3.78 8.89 1.59
N ILE A 58 -3.31 8.74 2.81
CA ILE A 58 -3.85 9.44 3.99
C ILE A 58 -2.95 10.60 4.39
N LYS A 59 -1.68 10.30 4.69
CA LYS A 59 -0.68 11.27 5.14
C LYS A 59 0.72 10.71 5.01
N GLU A 60 1.69 11.61 5.10
CA GLU A 60 3.10 11.28 5.29
C GLU A 60 3.53 11.74 6.67
N ILE A 61 4.21 10.84 7.39
CA ILE A 61 4.84 11.16 8.68
C ILE A 61 6.30 11.54 8.40
N PHE A 62 6.70 12.74 8.83
CA PHE A 62 8.07 13.25 8.80
C PHE A 62 8.80 12.92 10.09
#